data_AF-A0A0M0EG71-F1
#
_entry.id   AF-A0A0M0EG71-F1
#
_cell.length_a   1.000
_cell.length_b   1.000
_cell.length_c   1.000
_cell.angle_alpha   90.00
_cell.angle_beta   90.00
_cell.angle_gamma   90.00
#
_symmetry.space_group_name_H-M   'P 1'
#
loop_
_entity.id
_entity.type
_entity.pdbx_description
1 polymer ?
#
loop_
_entity_poly.entity_id
_entity_poly.type
_entity_poly.pdbx_seq_one_letter_code
_entity_poly.pdbx_strand_id
1 'polypeptide(L)'
;MREIFHAQNGGFLDAAPPYDAVRRQNPHMHLLEAYLALFEATGNEVYRNFASELVELGIGRFIEPNTSLLLEDFDSNWKPLEPFGHNRAEPGHLFEWSWLLQEYLRLYADAKEADKIHGVAKALHQTALVHTNGTVPAVIRNGVAESGAVINADTRIWPQTEFMRSLALTVPKQKLETDILLASVLGNFSTCYIPASLHGGWIDRLSADGKSVMDHMPASSLYHIYGAVCELSS
;
A
#
# COMPACT_ATOMS: atom_id res chain seq x y z
N MET A 1 2.24 -21.55 9.23
CA MET A 1 1.78 -20.84 8.02
C MET A 1 2.28 -21.51 6.74
N ARG A 2 3.59 -21.69 6.53
CA ARG A 2 4.11 -22.39 5.33
C ARG A 2 3.49 -23.77 5.09
N GLU A 3 3.28 -24.57 6.13
CA GLU A 3 2.67 -25.90 5.97
C GLU A 3 1.20 -25.89 5.54
N ILE A 4 0.49 -24.78 5.75
CA ILE A 4 -0.97 -24.69 5.56
C ILE A 4 -1.32 -23.86 4.32
N PHE A 5 -0.61 -22.76 4.11
CA PHE A 5 -0.94 -21.77 3.08
C PHE A 5 0.03 -21.77 1.90
N HIS A 6 1.13 -22.52 1.93
CA HIS A 6 2.11 -22.47 0.83
C HIS A 6 1.48 -22.86 -0.51
N ALA A 7 1.76 -22.03 -1.52
CA ALA A 7 1.24 -22.18 -2.86
C ALA A 7 2.13 -23.08 -3.73
N GLN A 8 1.52 -23.83 -4.64
CA GLN A 8 2.25 -24.32 -5.80
C GLN A 8 2.73 -23.10 -6.63
N ASN A 9 4.00 -23.10 -7.03
CA ASN A 9 4.69 -22.02 -7.76
C ASN A 9 5.07 -20.76 -6.95
N GLY A 10 5.19 -20.89 -5.62
CA GLY A 10 5.71 -19.83 -4.75
C GLY A 10 4.63 -18.91 -4.20
N GLY A 11 4.94 -18.22 -3.09
CA GLY A 11 3.97 -17.44 -2.32
C GLY A 11 2.97 -18.29 -1.54
N PHE A 12 1.82 -17.70 -1.22
CA PHE A 12 0.81 -18.22 -0.29
C PHE A 12 -0.61 -18.15 -0.87
N LEU A 13 -1.48 -19.01 -0.34
CA LEU A 13 -2.93 -19.00 -0.52
C LEU A 13 -3.54 -18.00 0.47
N ASP A 14 -4.58 -17.29 0.02
CA ASP A 14 -5.29 -16.30 0.84
C ASP A 14 -6.14 -16.95 1.94
N ALA A 15 -6.50 -18.23 1.77
CA ALA A 15 -7.31 -19.01 2.70
C ALA A 15 -7.03 -20.52 2.61
N ALA A 16 -7.34 -21.25 3.68
CA ALA A 16 -7.26 -22.70 3.77
C ALA A 16 -8.56 -23.27 4.35
N PRO A 17 -9.42 -23.92 3.54
CA PRO A 17 -9.27 -24.15 2.10
C PRO A 17 -9.41 -22.86 1.27
N PRO A 18 -8.92 -22.83 0.02
CA PRO A 18 -9.01 -21.64 -0.84
C PRO A 18 -10.45 -21.33 -1.22
N TYR A 19 -10.81 -20.03 -1.27
CA TYR A 19 -12.14 -19.60 -1.73
C TYR A 19 -12.27 -19.65 -3.25
N ASP A 20 -11.20 -19.31 -3.96
CA ASP A 20 -11.08 -19.35 -5.42
C ASP A 20 -9.65 -19.72 -5.82
N ALA A 21 -9.37 -19.72 -7.13
CA ALA A 21 -8.04 -19.98 -7.68
C ALA A 21 -7.19 -18.70 -7.84
N VAL A 22 -7.73 -17.54 -7.47
CA VAL A 22 -7.07 -16.24 -7.65
C VAL A 22 -6.01 -16.07 -6.58
N ARG A 23 -4.84 -15.61 -7.01
CA ARG A 23 -3.74 -15.19 -6.14
C ARG A 23 -3.78 -13.69 -5.96
N ARG A 24 -3.52 -13.22 -4.74
CA ARG A 24 -3.58 -11.79 -4.43
C ARG A 24 -2.29 -11.28 -3.81
N GLN A 25 -1.87 -10.08 -4.22
CA GLN A 25 -0.71 -9.43 -3.61
C GLN A 25 -0.98 -9.04 -2.15
N ASN A 26 -2.22 -8.64 -1.84
CA ASN A 26 -2.56 -7.97 -0.58
C ASN A 26 -2.20 -8.81 0.68
N PRO A 27 -2.55 -10.11 0.78
CA PRO A 27 -2.12 -10.92 1.92
C PRO A 27 -0.59 -11.03 2.07
N HIS A 28 0.16 -10.96 0.97
CA HIS A 28 1.62 -11.00 0.98
C HIS A 28 2.22 -9.68 1.48
N MET A 29 1.60 -8.55 1.14
CA MET A 29 1.98 -7.21 1.61
C MET A 29 1.90 -7.13 3.14
N HIS A 30 0.74 -7.48 3.73
CA HIS A 30 0.58 -7.49 5.19
C HIS A 30 1.43 -8.56 5.87
N LEU A 31 1.74 -9.66 5.17
CA LEU A 31 2.65 -10.64 5.72
C LEU A 31 4.11 -10.15 5.73
N LEU A 32 4.52 -9.39 4.71
CA LEU A 32 5.82 -8.71 4.69
C LEU A 32 5.92 -7.75 5.89
N GLU A 33 4.91 -6.90 6.07
CA GLU A 33 4.80 -6.00 7.23
C GLU A 33 4.96 -6.74 8.56
N ALA A 34 4.23 -7.84 8.74
CA ALA A 34 4.32 -8.65 9.96
C ALA A 34 5.73 -9.24 10.18
N TYR A 35 6.41 -9.70 9.12
CA TYR A 35 7.77 -10.23 9.23
C TYR A 35 8.82 -9.15 9.53
N LEU A 36 8.66 -7.95 8.97
CA LEU A 36 9.52 -6.82 9.32
C LEU A 36 9.38 -6.47 10.80
N ALA A 37 8.15 -6.35 11.29
CA ALA A 37 7.87 -6.09 12.71
C ALA A 37 8.41 -7.20 13.63
N LEU A 38 8.26 -8.47 13.26
CA LEU A 38 8.79 -9.61 14.01
C LEU A 38 10.32 -9.62 14.04
N PHE A 39 10.97 -9.29 12.92
CA PHE A 39 12.42 -9.16 12.90
C PHE A 39 12.89 -8.02 13.80
N GLU A 40 12.29 -6.83 13.69
CA GLU A 40 12.67 -5.68 14.51
C GLU A 40 12.51 -5.95 16.01
N ALA A 41 11.44 -6.65 16.41
CA ALA A 41 11.19 -6.98 17.80
C ALA A 41 12.09 -8.10 18.37
N THR A 42 12.59 -9.01 17.53
CA THR A 42 13.24 -10.25 18.00
C THR A 42 14.69 -10.44 17.54
N GLY A 43 15.12 -9.75 16.49
CA GLY A 43 16.42 -9.98 15.83
C GLY A 43 16.57 -11.36 15.18
N ASN A 44 15.49 -12.14 15.04
CA ASN A 44 15.59 -13.50 14.51
C ASN A 44 15.64 -13.50 12.97
N GLU A 45 16.80 -13.91 12.44
CA GLU A 45 17.10 -13.99 11.00
C GLU A 45 16.12 -14.83 10.19
N VAL A 46 15.36 -15.73 10.81
CA VAL A 46 14.31 -16.47 10.09
C VAL A 46 13.27 -15.52 9.47
N TYR A 47 12.92 -14.43 10.18
CA TYR A 47 11.95 -13.45 9.69
C TYR A 47 12.52 -12.57 8.59
N ARG A 48 13.82 -12.26 8.66
CA ARG A 48 14.53 -11.60 7.55
C ARG A 48 14.45 -12.43 6.28
N ASN A 49 14.78 -13.71 6.36
CA ASN A 49 14.72 -14.60 5.20
C ASN A 49 13.29 -14.65 4.60
N PHE A 50 12.27 -14.71 5.45
CA PHE A 50 10.88 -14.70 4.99
C PHE A 50 10.46 -13.38 4.36
N ALA A 51 10.89 -12.24 4.92
CA ALA A 51 10.67 -10.92 4.34
C ALA A 51 11.36 -10.80 2.98
N SER A 52 12.60 -11.28 2.86
CA SER A 52 13.35 -11.27 1.60
C SER A 52 12.65 -12.04 0.49
N GLU A 53 12.10 -13.23 0.79
CA GLU A 53 11.33 -14.02 -0.19
C GLU A 53 10.08 -13.27 -0.68
N LEU A 54 9.40 -12.53 0.20
CA LEU A 54 8.22 -11.73 -0.17
C LEU A 54 8.58 -10.49 -0.99
N VAL A 55 9.70 -9.83 -0.67
CA VAL A 55 10.22 -8.71 -1.48
C VAL A 55 10.61 -9.20 -2.88
N GLU A 56 11.29 -10.34 -2.98
CA GLU A 56 11.64 -10.94 -4.26
C GLU A 56 10.39 -11.29 -5.09
N LEU A 57 9.37 -11.90 -4.45
CA LEU A 57 8.11 -12.21 -5.09
C LEU A 57 7.38 -10.93 -5.55
N GLY A 58 7.30 -9.91 -4.70
CA GLY A 58 6.64 -8.65 -5.01
C GLY A 58 7.27 -7.92 -6.19
N ILE A 59 8.59 -7.75 -6.16
CA ILE A 59 9.34 -7.10 -7.24
C ILE A 59 9.31 -7.95 -8.52
N GLY A 60 9.36 -9.28 -8.40
CA GLY A 60 9.44 -10.18 -9.53
C GLY A 60 8.10 -10.47 -10.21
N ARG A 61 6.97 -10.31 -9.51
CA ARG A 61 5.65 -10.75 -9.97
C ARG A 61 4.53 -9.71 -9.83
N PHE A 62 4.50 -8.94 -8.74
CA PHE A 62 3.33 -8.08 -8.47
C PHE A 62 3.44 -6.73 -9.17
N ILE A 63 4.66 -6.22 -9.28
CA ILE A 63 4.96 -4.91 -9.86
C ILE A 63 5.22 -5.07 -11.35
N GLU A 64 4.41 -4.41 -12.17
CA GLU A 64 4.60 -4.42 -13.60
C GLU A 64 5.85 -3.57 -13.96
N PRO A 65 6.84 -4.15 -14.66
CA PRO A 65 8.16 -3.54 -14.81
C PRO A 65 8.20 -2.25 -15.64
N ASN A 66 7.24 -2.01 -16.54
CA ASN A 66 7.25 -0.83 -17.42
C ASN A 66 6.51 0.38 -16.83
N THR A 67 5.44 0.11 -16.07
CA THR A 67 4.52 1.10 -15.51
C THR A 67 4.75 1.31 -14.02
N SER A 68 5.48 0.42 -13.35
CA SER A 68 5.67 0.40 -11.89
C SER A 68 4.34 0.36 -11.13
N LEU A 69 3.29 -0.17 -11.76
CA LEU A 69 2.00 -0.38 -11.12
C LEU A 69 1.99 -1.71 -10.38
N LEU A 70 1.49 -1.71 -9.15
CA LEU A 70 1.25 -2.92 -8.38
C LEU A 70 -0.10 -3.52 -8.78
N LEU A 71 -0.09 -4.70 -9.38
CA LEU A 71 -1.31 -5.40 -9.78
C LEU A 71 -1.86 -6.24 -8.62
N GLU A 72 -3.18 -6.35 -8.53
CA GLU A 72 -3.84 -6.97 -7.37
C GLU A 72 -4.03 -8.49 -7.48
N ASP A 73 -4.43 -8.96 -8.66
CA ASP A 73 -4.96 -10.31 -8.87
C ASP A 73 -4.20 -11.08 -9.96
N PHE A 74 -3.87 -12.35 -9.68
CA PHE A 74 -3.06 -13.21 -10.55
C PHE A 74 -3.60 -14.64 -10.63
N ASP A 75 -3.17 -15.37 -11.66
CA ASP A 75 -3.39 -16.80 -11.78
C ASP A 75 -2.46 -17.61 -10.85
N SER A 76 -2.59 -18.94 -10.87
CA SER A 76 -1.76 -19.85 -10.06
C SER A 76 -0.26 -19.87 -10.43
N ASN A 77 0.14 -19.17 -11.48
CA ASN A 77 1.52 -19.03 -11.94
C ASN A 77 2.03 -17.58 -11.81
N TRP A 78 1.30 -16.73 -11.07
CA TRP A 78 1.63 -15.32 -10.89
C TRP A 78 1.65 -14.52 -12.19
N LYS A 79 0.73 -14.84 -13.11
CA LYS A 79 0.45 -14.00 -14.28
C LYS A 79 -0.79 -13.15 -14.04
N PRO A 80 -0.82 -11.89 -14.50
CA PRO A 80 -2.02 -11.06 -14.41
C PRO A 80 -3.22 -11.76 -15.07
N LEU A 81 -4.41 -11.60 -14.46
CA LEU A 81 -5.63 -12.27 -14.95
C LEU A 81 -6.20 -11.65 -16.21
N GLU A 82 -6.01 -10.34 -16.39
CA GLU A 82 -6.58 -9.58 -17.50
C GLU A 82 -5.50 -9.19 -18.51
N PRO A 83 -5.88 -8.88 -19.77
CA PRO A 83 -4.97 -8.30 -20.74
C PRO A 83 -4.35 -7.00 -20.24
N PHE A 84 -3.13 -6.70 -20.73
CA PHE A 84 -2.42 -5.47 -20.37
C PHE A 84 -3.31 -4.24 -20.53
N GLY A 85 -3.32 -3.39 -19.51
CA GLY A 85 -4.10 -2.15 -19.45
C GLY A 85 -5.45 -2.29 -18.72
N HIS A 86 -5.88 -3.52 -18.44
CA HIS A 86 -7.16 -3.82 -17.77
C HIS A 86 -7.03 -4.40 -16.37
N ASN A 87 -5.82 -4.81 -15.97
CA ASN A 87 -5.58 -5.34 -14.62
C ASN A 87 -5.87 -4.27 -13.56
N ARG A 88 -6.40 -4.69 -12.42
CA ARG A 88 -6.73 -3.79 -11.30
C ARG A 88 -5.48 -3.46 -10.50
N ALA A 89 -5.40 -2.20 -10.08
CA ALA A 89 -4.44 -1.70 -9.11
C ALA A 89 -5.11 -0.76 -8.10
N GLU A 90 -4.58 -0.71 -6.89
CA GLU A 90 -5.00 0.24 -5.85
C GLU A 90 -3.84 1.20 -5.53
N PRO A 91 -3.93 2.50 -5.87
CA PRO A 91 -2.84 3.44 -5.62
C PRO A 91 -2.41 3.55 -4.14
N GLY A 92 -3.31 3.22 -3.20
CA GLY A 92 -2.96 3.09 -1.78
C GLY A 92 -1.91 2.01 -1.51
N HIS A 93 -2.03 0.83 -2.13
CA HIS A 93 -1.07 -0.26 -1.95
C HIS A 93 0.28 0.07 -2.59
N LEU A 94 0.34 0.93 -3.61
CA LEU A 94 1.62 1.40 -4.15
C LEU A 94 2.39 2.23 -3.12
N PHE A 95 1.72 3.11 -2.37
CA PHE A 95 2.34 3.84 -1.26
C PHE A 95 2.79 2.89 -0.15
N GLU A 96 1.96 1.92 0.21
CA GLU A 96 2.27 0.95 1.26
C GLU A 96 3.46 0.06 0.89
N TRP A 97 3.52 -0.48 -0.33
CA TRP A 97 4.70 -1.22 -0.80
C TRP A 97 5.94 -0.34 -0.89
N SER A 98 5.81 0.91 -1.34
CA SER A 98 6.93 1.86 -1.33
C SER A 98 7.50 2.06 0.08
N TRP A 99 6.62 2.20 1.08
CA TRP A 99 7.00 2.30 2.49
C TRP A 99 7.64 1.00 2.99
N LEU A 100 7.03 -0.17 2.74
CA LEU A 100 7.55 -1.47 3.18
C LEU A 100 8.93 -1.79 2.60
N LEU A 101 9.18 -1.43 1.35
CA LEU A 101 10.51 -1.62 0.73
C LEU A 101 11.56 -0.70 1.37
N GLN A 102 11.19 0.51 1.81
CA GLN A 102 12.09 1.38 2.56
C GLN A 102 12.36 0.84 3.96
N GLU A 103 11.32 0.34 4.65
CA GLU A 103 11.47 -0.30 5.96
C GLU A 103 12.32 -1.58 5.89
N TYR A 104 12.14 -2.38 4.84
CA TYR A 104 13.01 -3.52 4.56
C TYR A 104 14.48 -3.08 4.44
N LEU A 105 14.77 -2.00 3.72
CA LEU A 105 16.15 -1.48 3.57
C LEU A 105 16.68 -0.84 4.86
N ARG A 106 15.82 -0.22 5.67
CA ARG A 106 16.18 0.32 7.00
C ARG A 106 16.64 -0.79 7.94
N LEU A 107 15.90 -1.90 7.98
CA LEU A 107 16.21 -3.04 8.85
C LEU A 107 17.36 -3.90 8.31
N TYR A 108 17.54 -3.97 6.99
CA TYR A 108 18.51 -4.82 6.33
C TYR A 108 19.47 -4.01 5.46
N ALA A 109 20.33 -3.20 6.09
CA ALA A 109 21.26 -2.30 5.38
C ALA A 109 22.24 -3.04 4.43
N ASP A 110 22.49 -4.33 4.64
CA ASP A 110 23.31 -5.21 3.81
C ASP A 110 22.48 -6.05 2.82
N ALA A 111 21.21 -5.71 2.59
CA ALA A 111 20.36 -6.38 1.63
C ALA A 111 21.00 -6.43 0.23
N LYS A 112 20.94 -7.61 -0.39
CA LYS A 112 21.30 -7.76 -1.80
C LYS A 112 20.39 -6.90 -2.66
N GLU A 113 20.94 -6.32 -3.73
CA GLU A 113 20.20 -5.47 -4.67
C GLU A 113 19.54 -4.24 -4.01
N ALA A 114 20.10 -3.71 -2.92
CA ALA A 114 19.56 -2.56 -2.20
C ALA A 114 19.23 -1.36 -3.11
N ASP A 115 20.12 -1.03 -4.05
CA ASP A 115 19.89 0.07 -5.02
C ASP A 115 18.68 -0.17 -5.92
N LYS A 116 18.46 -1.44 -6.35
CA LYS A 116 17.29 -1.82 -7.14
C LYS A 116 16.02 -1.72 -6.31
N ILE A 117 16.04 -2.23 -5.08
CA ILE A 117 14.89 -2.16 -4.17
C ILE A 117 14.52 -0.69 -3.90
N HIS A 118 15.52 0.16 -3.65
CA HIS A 118 15.32 1.59 -3.48
C HIS A 118 14.73 2.24 -4.74
N GLY A 119 15.22 1.86 -5.92
CA GLY A 119 14.68 2.30 -7.21
C GLY A 119 13.20 1.92 -7.40
N VAL A 120 12.84 0.68 -7.06
CA VAL A 120 11.44 0.20 -7.13
C VAL A 120 10.56 0.94 -6.12
N ALA A 121 11.00 1.10 -4.87
CA ALA A 121 10.26 1.84 -3.85
C ALA A 121 9.96 3.27 -4.32
N LYS A 122 10.95 3.95 -4.91
CA LYS A 122 10.78 5.29 -5.48
C LYS A 122 9.81 5.30 -6.66
N ALA A 123 9.91 4.32 -7.56
CA ALA A 123 9.05 4.23 -8.74
C ALA A 123 7.58 3.99 -8.36
N LEU A 124 7.32 3.14 -7.36
CA LEU A 124 5.98 2.93 -6.79
C LEU A 124 5.40 4.23 -6.22
N HIS A 125 6.17 4.94 -5.40
CA HIS A 125 5.76 6.23 -4.83
C HIS A 125 5.41 7.26 -5.91
N GLN A 126 6.29 7.40 -6.91
CA GLN A 126 6.08 8.34 -8.02
C GLN A 126 4.85 7.97 -8.85
N THR A 127 4.63 6.68 -9.11
CA THR A 127 3.46 6.18 -9.83
C THR A 127 2.17 6.44 -9.05
N ALA A 128 2.19 6.19 -7.73
CA ALA A 128 1.07 6.48 -6.85
C ALA A 128 0.72 7.98 -6.82
N LEU A 129 1.73 8.87 -6.77
CA LEU A 129 1.53 10.32 -6.79
C LEU A 129 0.82 10.82 -8.05
N VAL A 130 1.08 10.21 -9.22
CA VAL A 130 0.40 10.58 -10.48
C VAL A 130 -1.12 10.42 -10.35
N HIS A 131 -1.60 9.49 -9.53
CA HIS A 131 -3.03 9.26 -9.32
C HIS A 131 -3.72 10.31 -8.43
N THR A 132 -2.99 11.28 -7.89
CA THR A 132 -3.56 12.48 -7.26
C THR A 132 -3.96 13.55 -8.29
N ASN A 133 -3.46 13.45 -9.53
CA ASN A 133 -3.70 14.44 -10.57
C ASN A 133 -5.19 14.60 -10.87
N GLY A 134 -5.65 15.85 -10.99
CA GLY A 134 -7.07 16.14 -11.25
C GLY A 134 -7.96 16.09 -10.00
N THR A 135 -7.39 15.96 -8.81
CA THR A 135 -8.12 16.10 -7.54
C THR A 135 -7.62 17.31 -6.76
N VAL A 136 -8.56 18.12 -6.23
CA VAL A 136 -8.25 19.30 -5.41
C VAL A 136 -9.25 19.36 -4.25
N PRO A 137 -8.83 19.15 -2.98
CA PRO A 137 -7.50 18.71 -2.54
C PRO A 137 -7.09 17.34 -3.10
N ALA A 138 -5.79 17.03 -3.03
CA ALA A 138 -5.27 15.74 -3.46
C ALA A 138 -5.91 14.58 -2.66
N VAL A 139 -6.47 13.60 -3.35
CA VAL A 139 -7.04 12.38 -2.75
C VAL A 139 -6.71 11.14 -3.56
N ILE A 140 -6.67 10.00 -2.88
CA ILE A 140 -6.42 8.69 -3.49
C ILE A 140 -7.74 7.97 -3.75
N ARG A 141 -8.02 7.69 -5.03
CA ARG A 141 -9.17 6.90 -5.47
C ARG A 141 -8.92 5.40 -5.23
N ASN A 142 -9.98 4.65 -4.98
CA ASN A 142 -9.91 3.24 -4.55
C ASN A 142 -9.44 2.25 -5.61
N GLY A 143 -9.47 2.60 -6.89
CA GLY A 143 -9.07 1.66 -7.92
C GLY A 143 -8.85 2.29 -9.28
N VAL A 144 -7.78 1.83 -9.91
CA VAL A 144 -7.42 2.15 -11.30
C VAL A 144 -7.21 0.85 -12.08
N ALA A 145 -7.39 0.94 -13.39
CA ALA A 145 -6.90 -0.07 -14.32
C ALA A 145 -5.41 0.14 -14.58
N GLU A 146 -4.74 -0.87 -15.12
CA GLU A 146 -3.32 -0.84 -15.46
C GLU A 146 -2.95 0.25 -16.47
N SER A 147 -3.91 0.67 -17.29
CA SER A 147 -3.80 1.85 -18.15
C SER A 147 -3.77 3.19 -17.42
N GLY A 148 -4.00 3.19 -16.10
CA GLY A 148 -4.15 4.37 -15.25
C GLY A 148 -5.56 4.95 -15.19
N ALA A 149 -6.52 4.38 -15.94
CA ALA A 149 -7.90 4.83 -15.93
C ALA A 149 -8.58 4.55 -14.58
N VAL A 150 -9.32 5.51 -14.04
CA VAL A 150 -10.08 5.33 -12.80
C VAL A 150 -11.23 4.34 -13.05
N ILE A 151 -11.25 3.24 -12.30
CA ILE A 151 -12.33 2.23 -12.33
C ILE A 151 -13.18 2.25 -11.06
N ASN A 152 -12.64 2.78 -9.96
CA ASN A 152 -13.39 3.03 -8.75
C ASN A 152 -13.01 4.41 -8.19
N ALA A 153 -13.93 5.37 -8.37
CA ALA A 153 -13.75 6.74 -7.95
C ALA A 153 -14.11 7.00 -6.48
N ASP A 154 -14.64 6.02 -5.75
CA ASP A 154 -14.82 6.19 -4.31
C ASP A 154 -13.45 6.33 -3.63
N THR A 155 -13.45 6.85 -2.41
CA THR A 155 -12.24 6.96 -1.60
C THR A 155 -12.45 6.27 -0.27
N ARG A 156 -11.43 5.55 0.19
CA ARG A 156 -11.37 5.02 1.54
C ARG A 156 -10.39 5.82 2.38
N ILE A 157 -10.48 5.67 3.69
CA ILE A 157 -9.59 6.35 4.63
C ILE A 157 -8.15 5.80 4.57
N TRP A 158 -7.98 4.48 4.43
CA TRP A 158 -6.67 3.83 4.50
C TRP A 158 -5.71 4.25 3.37
N PRO A 159 -6.11 4.42 2.08
CA PRO A 159 -5.19 4.92 1.07
C PRO A 159 -4.74 6.35 1.36
N GLN A 160 -5.56 7.15 2.06
CA GLN A 160 -5.17 8.52 2.43
C GLN A 160 -4.14 8.51 3.54
N THR A 161 -4.28 7.59 4.52
CA THR A 161 -3.28 7.44 5.59
C THR A 161 -1.95 6.94 5.02
N GLU A 162 -1.98 6.01 4.07
CA GLU A 162 -0.78 5.55 3.37
C GLU A 162 -0.11 6.65 2.55
N PHE A 163 -0.91 7.48 1.89
CA PHE A 163 -0.41 8.64 1.18
C PHE A 163 0.28 9.65 2.12
N MET A 164 -0.37 10.00 3.24
CA MET A 164 0.23 10.91 4.23
C MET A 164 1.51 10.33 4.84
N ARG A 165 1.51 9.03 5.16
CA ARG A 165 2.68 8.29 5.64
C ARG A 165 3.83 8.39 4.63
N SER A 166 3.52 8.20 3.35
CA SER A 166 4.52 8.29 2.30
C SER A 166 5.08 9.71 2.10
N LEU A 167 4.28 10.77 2.31
CA LEU A 167 4.76 12.15 2.23
C LEU A 167 5.75 12.47 3.37
N ALA A 168 5.52 11.94 4.57
CA ALA A 168 6.37 12.16 5.75
C ALA A 168 7.82 11.67 5.53
N LEU A 169 8.03 10.63 4.71
CA LEU A 169 9.34 10.06 4.42
C LEU A 169 10.18 10.83 3.38
N THR A 170 9.72 12.00 2.90
CA THR A 170 10.36 12.68 1.76
C THR A 170 11.65 13.43 2.14
N VAL A 171 12.63 13.39 1.24
CA VAL A 171 13.97 13.98 1.43
C VAL A 171 13.99 15.52 1.46
N PRO A 172 15.00 16.15 2.12
CA PRO A 172 15.06 17.60 2.36
C PRO A 172 14.93 18.50 1.12
N LYS A 173 15.37 18.04 -0.06
CA LYS A 173 15.36 18.86 -1.29
C LYS A 173 13.94 19.19 -1.79
N GLN A 174 12.93 18.42 -1.40
CA GLN A 174 11.53 18.60 -1.78
C GLN A 174 10.65 18.99 -0.59
N LYS A 175 11.27 19.29 0.56
CA LYS A 175 10.58 19.39 1.84
C LYS A 175 9.50 20.46 1.86
N LEU A 176 9.74 21.66 1.31
CA LEU A 176 8.73 22.73 1.34
C LEU A 176 7.46 22.38 0.54
N GLU A 177 7.62 21.89 -0.69
CA GLU A 177 6.49 21.50 -1.56
C GLU A 177 5.72 20.33 -0.94
N THR A 178 6.44 19.37 -0.38
CA THR A 178 5.87 18.21 0.32
C THR A 178 5.12 18.64 1.58
N ASP A 179 5.68 19.55 2.38
CA ASP A 179 5.06 20.06 3.61
C ASP A 179 3.74 20.80 3.28
N ILE A 180 3.71 21.57 2.18
CA ILE A 180 2.49 22.24 1.70
C ILE A 180 1.44 21.23 1.26
N LEU A 181 1.83 20.22 0.48
CA LEU A 181 0.94 19.15 0.04
C LEU A 181 0.38 18.38 1.25
N LEU A 182 1.25 17.98 2.18
CA LEU A 182 0.86 17.26 3.39
C LEU A 182 -0.11 18.08 4.25
N ALA A 183 0.13 19.38 4.43
CA ALA A 183 -0.80 20.26 5.15
C ALA A 183 -2.19 20.32 4.49
N SER A 184 -2.24 20.39 3.14
CA SER A 184 -3.49 20.36 2.37
C SER A 184 -4.22 19.02 2.53
N VAL A 185 -3.49 17.91 2.42
CA VAL A 185 -4.05 16.55 2.58
C VAL A 185 -4.55 16.33 4.01
N LEU A 186 -3.82 16.76 5.04
CA LEU A 186 -4.24 16.69 6.44
C LEU A 186 -5.50 17.53 6.71
N GLY A 187 -5.59 18.73 6.14
CA GLY A 187 -6.79 19.57 6.23
C GLY A 187 -8.02 18.88 5.62
N ASN A 188 -7.86 18.29 4.43
CA ASN A 188 -8.92 17.49 3.81
C ASN A 188 -9.26 16.24 4.63
N PHE A 189 -8.25 15.52 5.13
CA PHE A 189 -8.42 14.32 5.95
C PHE A 189 -9.25 14.61 7.21
N SER A 190 -8.88 15.67 7.93
CA SER A 190 -9.57 16.08 9.15
C SER A 190 -11.04 16.45 8.92
N THR A 191 -11.35 17.04 7.77
CA THR A 191 -12.72 17.45 7.43
C THR A 191 -13.58 16.29 6.93
N CYS A 192 -13.01 15.43 6.08
CA CYS A 192 -13.77 14.43 5.35
C CYS A 192 -13.81 13.05 6.03
N TYR A 193 -12.76 12.67 6.76
CA TYR A 193 -12.62 11.31 7.31
C TYR A 193 -12.68 11.24 8.83
N ILE A 194 -12.29 12.29 9.55
CA ILE A 194 -12.39 12.36 11.02
C ILE A 194 -13.11 13.62 11.51
N PRO A 195 -14.31 13.94 10.98
CA PRO A 195 -14.98 15.19 11.31
C PRO A 195 -15.32 15.28 12.80
N ALA A 196 -15.20 16.50 13.34
CA ALA A 196 -15.48 16.77 14.76
C ALA A 196 -16.89 16.38 15.20
N SER A 197 -17.85 16.30 14.27
CA SER A 197 -19.24 15.86 14.53
C SER A 197 -19.36 14.42 15.00
N LEU A 198 -18.35 13.57 14.78
CA LEU A 198 -18.36 12.20 15.28
C LEU A 198 -17.96 12.11 16.77
N HIS A 199 -17.38 13.17 17.34
CA HIS A 199 -16.84 13.17 18.70
C HIS A 199 -15.83 12.03 18.97
N GLY A 200 -15.06 11.68 17.93
CA GLY A 200 -14.18 10.50 17.88
C GLY A 200 -14.66 9.49 16.84
N GLY A 201 -13.74 8.69 16.30
CA GLY A 201 -14.05 7.76 15.21
C GLY A 201 -13.72 8.33 13.83
N TRP A 202 -14.17 7.63 12.78
CA TRP A 202 -13.83 7.94 11.39
C TRP A 202 -14.91 7.50 10.41
N ILE A 203 -14.89 8.08 9.21
CA ILE A 203 -15.65 7.63 8.05
C ILE A 203 -14.71 6.76 7.20
N ASP A 204 -15.02 5.47 7.03
CA ASP A 204 -14.13 4.58 6.24
C ASP A 204 -14.18 4.87 4.75
N ARG A 205 -15.36 5.19 4.22
CA ARG A 205 -15.59 5.31 2.77
C ARG A 205 -16.47 6.50 2.42
N LEU A 206 -16.01 7.25 1.43
CA LEU A 206 -16.76 8.30 0.76
C LEU A 206 -17.02 7.90 -0.69
N SER A 207 -18.21 8.21 -1.19
CA SER A 207 -18.52 8.09 -2.62
C SER A 207 -17.64 9.02 -3.46
N ALA A 208 -17.62 8.84 -4.78
CA ALA A 208 -16.98 9.78 -5.69
C ALA A 208 -17.38 11.28 -5.48
N ASP A 209 -18.62 11.53 -5.04
CA ASP A 209 -19.15 12.87 -4.70
C ASP A 209 -18.85 13.33 -3.25
N GLY A 210 -18.02 12.60 -2.49
CA GLY A 210 -17.63 12.96 -1.13
C GLY A 210 -18.67 12.69 -0.03
N LYS A 211 -19.70 11.89 -0.30
CA LYS A 211 -20.72 11.52 0.70
C LYS A 211 -20.33 10.26 1.43
N SER A 212 -20.59 10.21 2.74
CA SER A 212 -20.46 8.95 3.49
C SER A 212 -21.41 7.91 2.92
N VAL A 213 -20.88 6.73 2.62
CA VAL A 213 -21.64 5.56 2.14
C VAL A 213 -21.68 4.43 3.17
N MET A 214 -21.17 4.69 4.38
CA MET A 214 -21.08 3.71 5.46
C MET A 214 -21.71 4.27 6.73
N ASP A 215 -22.34 3.38 7.49
CA ASP A 215 -22.98 3.64 8.78
C ASP A 215 -22.20 3.03 9.97
N HIS A 216 -21.06 2.41 9.70
CA HIS A 216 -20.19 1.77 10.70
C HIS A 216 -18.71 2.10 10.48
N MET A 217 -17.90 1.81 11.49
CA MET A 217 -16.45 2.08 11.53
C MET A 217 -15.67 0.76 11.62
N PRO A 218 -15.15 0.22 10.51
CA PRO A 218 -14.36 -1.01 10.53
C PRO A 218 -13.08 -0.83 11.35
N ALA A 219 -12.80 -1.77 12.26
CA ALA A 219 -11.60 -1.73 13.09
C ALA A 219 -10.28 -1.79 12.28
N SER A 220 -10.34 -2.36 11.07
CA SER A 220 -9.19 -2.43 10.15
C SER A 220 -8.62 -1.05 9.79
N SER A 221 -9.44 0.01 9.80
CA SER A 221 -8.97 1.35 9.46
C SER A 221 -8.13 2.00 10.58
N LEU A 222 -8.37 1.61 11.85
CA LEU A 222 -7.67 2.19 13.00
C LEU A 222 -6.16 1.94 12.94
N TYR A 223 -5.78 0.74 12.50
CA TYR A 223 -4.38 0.35 12.32
C TYR A 223 -3.64 1.32 11.38
N HIS A 224 -4.21 1.61 10.21
CA HIS A 224 -3.60 2.53 9.26
C HIS A 224 -3.57 3.99 9.75
N ILE A 225 -4.61 4.43 10.48
CA ILE A 225 -4.61 5.77 11.11
C ILE A 225 -3.47 5.87 12.13
N TYR A 226 -3.32 4.86 12.97
CA TYR A 226 -2.23 4.82 13.96
C TYR A 226 -0.86 4.83 13.29
N GLY A 227 -0.65 3.98 12.27
CA GLY A 227 0.61 3.93 11.51
C GLY A 227 0.99 5.28 10.90
N ALA A 228 0.04 5.97 10.28
CA ALA A 228 0.29 7.30 9.74
C ALA A 228 0.63 8.33 10.83
N VAL A 229 -0.03 8.30 11.98
CA VAL A 229 0.27 9.21 13.10
C VAL A 229 1.68 8.99 13.65
N CYS A 230 2.10 7.73 13.80
CA CYS A 230 3.46 7.40 14.25
C CYS A 230 4.52 8.03 13.34
N GLU A 231 4.38 7.88 12.03
CA GLU A 231 5.33 8.39 11.03
C GLU A 231 5.28 9.93 10.90
N LEU A 232 4.12 10.53 11.10
CA LEU A 232 4.00 12.00 11.10
C LEU A 232 4.57 12.65 12.37
N SER A 233 4.84 11.87 13.42
CA SER A 233 5.30 12.35 14.73
C SER A 233 6.76 12.04 15.03
N SER A 234 7.44 11.29 14.16
CA SER A 234 8.86 10.91 14.26
C SER A 234 9.79 12.00 13.73
#